data_AF-A0A166B5M0-F1
#
_entry.id   AF-A0A166B5M0-F1
#
_cell.length_a   1.000
_cell.length_b   1.000
_cell.length_c   1.000
_cell.angle_alpha   90.00
_cell.angle_beta   90.00
_cell.angle_gamma   90.00
#
_symmetry.space_group_name_H-M   'P 1'
#
loop_
_entity.id
_entity.type
_entity.pdbx_description
1 polymer ?
#
loop_
_entity_poly.entity_id
_entity_poly.type
_entity_poly.pdbx_seq_one_letter_code
_entity_poly.pdbx_strand_id
1 'polypeptide(L)'
;MEANALPTDAFRRLLPALIKVVTTAQENEGPLTPQAKQALLQATNEFKDYVAFAKRLASDLPGGDLTLGEQDQVIDMLERLRDKKKWVVNFPRLRMS
;
A
#
# COMPACT_ATOMS: atom_id res chain seq x y z
N MET A 1 6.69 7.58 19.13
CA MET A 1 6.46 7.75 17.68
C MET A 1 6.80 6.41 17.07
N GLU A 2 5.78 5.58 16.84
CA GLU A 2 6.04 4.28 16.22
C GLU A 2 6.46 4.54 14.78
N ALA A 3 7.66 4.12 14.43
CA ALA A 3 8.09 4.08 13.05
C ALA A 3 7.16 3.08 12.36
N ASN A 4 6.16 3.58 11.64
CA ASN A 4 5.31 2.78 10.76
C ASN A 4 6.21 2.19 9.68
N ALA A 5 6.83 1.05 9.99
CA ALA A 5 7.61 0.30 9.05
C ALA A 5 6.68 -0.08 7.90
N LEU A 6 7.03 0.34 6.68
CA LEU A 6 6.27 -0.02 5.50
C LEU A 6 6.11 -1.55 5.44
N PRO A 7 4.93 -2.07 5.05
CA PRO A 7 4.60 -3.50 5.04
C PRO A 7 5.33 -4.28 3.92
N THR A 8 6.65 -4.14 3.88
CA THR A 8 7.54 -4.58 2.80
C THR A 8 7.51 -6.09 2.62
N ASP A 9 7.30 -6.84 3.70
CA ASP A 9 7.21 -8.30 3.67
C ASP A 9 5.97 -8.80 2.92
N ALA A 10 4.83 -8.10 3.01
CA ALA A 10 3.62 -8.45 2.28
C ALA A 10 3.84 -8.29 0.76
N PHE A 11 4.51 -7.20 0.36
CA PHE A 11 4.84 -6.95 -1.05
C PHE A 11 5.92 -7.90 -1.57
N ARG A 12 6.93 -8.26 -0.76
CA ARG A 12 7.98 -9.22 -1.15
C ARG A 12 7.43 -10.60 -1.54
N ARG A 13 6.32 -11.03 -0.95
CA ARG A 13 5.70 -12.33 -1.23
C ARG A 13 4.95 -12.39 -2.57
N LEU A 14 4.62 -11.23 -3.16
CA LEU A 14 3.86 -11.17 -4.42
C LEU A 14 4.63 -11.77 -5.59
N LEU A 15 5.93 -11.46 -5.73
CA LEU A 15 6.75 -11.96 -6.83
C LEU A 15 6.93 -13.48 -6.79
N PRO A 16 7.34 -14.11 -5.66
CA PRO A 16 7.38 -15.57 -5.55
C PRO A 16 6.04 -16.25 -5.84
N ALA A 17 4.93 -15.68 -5.38
CA ALA A 17 3.60 -16.23 -5.62
C ALA A 17 3.19 -16.14 -7.09
N LEU A 18 3.52 -15.04 -7.78
CA LEU A 18 3.30 -14.91 -9.21
C LEU A 18 4.16 -15.89 -10.01
N ILE A 19 5.43 -16.05 -9.65
CA ILE A 19 6.33 -17.04 -10.26
C ILE A 19 5.72 -18.43 -10.13
N LYS A 20 5.22 -18.81 -8.94
CA LYS A 20 4.53 -20.08 -8.72
C LYS A 20 3.35 -20.27 -9.69
N VAL A 21 2.50 -19.26 -9.86
CA VAL A 21 1.37 -19.32 -10.80
C VAL A 21 1.85 -19.55 -12.24
N VAL A 22 2.86 -18.79 -12.68
CA VAL A 22 3.39 -18.88 -14.05
C VAL A 22 4.06 -20.23 -14.29
N THR A 23 4.88 -20.70 -13.35
CA THR A 23 5.55 -22.00 -13.44
C THR A 23 4.52 -23.14 -13.47
N THR A 24 3.52 -23.11 -12.59
CA THR A 24 2.43 -24.11 -12.62
C THR A 24 1.62 -24.04 -13.91
N ALA A 25 1.44 -22.87 -14.52
CA ALA A 25 0.78 -22.77 -15.83
C ALA A 25 1.62 -23.38 -16.95
N GLN A 26 2.93 -23.11 -16.97
CA GLN A 26 3.87 -23.59 -18.00
C GLN A 26 4.12 -25.10 -17.93
N GLU A 27 4.23 -25.66 -16.72
CA GLU A 27 4.39 -27.11 -16.52
C GLU A 27 3.18 -27.91 -17.02
N ASN A 28 2.04 -27.24 -17.25
CA ASN A 28 0.79 -27.84 -17.67
C ASN A 28 0.37 -27.48 -19.10
N GLU A 29 1.33 -27.13 -19.98
CA GLU A 29 1.09 -26.89 -21.42
C GLU A 29 0.64 -28.13 -22.21
N GLY A 30 0.66 -29.33 -21.59
CA GLY A 30 0.10 -30.57 -22.14
C GLY A 30 -1.41 -30.75 -21.88
N PRO A 31 -1.98 -31.96 -22.11
CA PRO A 31 -3.38 -32.23 -21.79
C PRO A 31 -3.63 -32.02 -20.28
N LEU A 32 -4.34 -30.94 -19.95
CA LEU A 32 -4.65 -30.50 -18.59
C LEU A 32 -5.35 -31.60 -17.79
N THR A 33 -4.57 -32.29 -16.96
CA THR A 33 -5.10 -33.24 -15.99
C THR A 33 -5.99 -32.50 -14.97
N PRO A 34 -6.99 -33.15 -14.37
CA PRO A 34 -7.77 -32.54 -13.29
C PRO A 34 -6.90 -32.00 -12.14
N GLN A 35 -5.82 -32.69 -11.82
CA GLN A 35 -4.84 -32.33 -10.80
C GLN A 35 -4.09 -31.04 -11.17
N ALA A 36 -3.66 -30.92 -12.43
CA ALA A 36 -3.05 -29.71 -12.96
C ALA A 36 -3.96 -28.49 -12.84
N LYS A 37 -5.25 -28.65 -13.19
CA LYS A 37 -6.26 -27.58 -13.06
C LYS A 37 -6.44 -27.16 -11.60
N GLN A 38 -6.48 -28.12 -10.67
CA GLN A 38 -6.60 -27.83 -9.24
C GLN A 38 -5.37 -27.10 -8.70
N ALA A 39 -4.17 -27.54 -9.07
CA ALA A 39 -2.92 -26.90 -8.65
C ALA A 39 -2.84 -25.45 -9.15
N LEU A 40 -3.19 -25.20 -10.41
CA LEU A 40 -3.20 -23.85 -10.97
C LEU A 40 -4.25 -22.96 -10.29
N LEU A 41 -5.45 -23.49 -10.05
CA LEU A 41 -6.51 -22.76 -9.35
C LEU A 41 -6.08 -22.39 -7.92
N GLN A 42 -5.44 -23.33 -7.21
CA GLN A 42 -4.96 -23.10 -5.86
C GLN A 42 -3.86 -22.03 -5.82
N ALA A 43 -2.84 -22.13 -6.69
CA ALA A 43 -1.79 -21.13 -6.79
C ALA A 43 -2.35 -19.74 -7.14
N THR A 44 -3.34 -19.69 -8.03
CA THR A 44 -3.99 -18.44 -8.43
C THR A 44 -4.79 -17.81 -7.30
N ASN A 45 -5.54 -18.60 -6.53
CA ASN A 45 -6.31 -18.11 -5.39
C ASN A 45 -5.37 -17.60 -4.29
N GLU A 46 -4.32 -18.35 -3.97
CA GLU A 46 -3.30 -17.92 -3.01
C GLU A 46 -2.65 -16.60 -3.42
N PHE A 47 -2.30 -16.42 -4.70
CA PHE A 47 -1.79 -15.16 -5.20
C PHE A 47 -2.80 -14.01 -5.07
N LYS A 48 -4.08 -14.24 -5.40
CA LYS A 48 -5.15 -13.24 -5.24
C LYS A 48 -5.30 -12.81 -3.78
N ASP A 49 -5.23 -13.74 -2.84
CA ASP A 49 -5.33 -13.46 -1.41
C ASP A 49 -4.16 -12.59 -0.93
N TYR A 50 -2.93 -12.88 -1.38
CA TYR A 50 -1.77 -12.04 -1.09
C TYR A 50 -1.88 -10.64 -1.68
N VAL A 51 -2.40 -10.50 -2.90
CA VAL A 51 -2.64 -9.18 -3.51
C VAL A 51 -3.70 -8.41 -2.74
N ALA A 52 -4.80 -9.06 -2.34
CA ALA A 52 -5.85 -8.42 -1.55
C ALA A 52 -5.32 -7.93 -0.20
N PHE A 53 -4.51 -8.76 0.47
CA PHE A 53 -3.87 -8.39 1.72
C PHE A 53 -2.89 -7.21 1.57
N ALA A 54 -2.02 -7.24 0.56
CA ALA A 54 -1.06 -6.16 0.30
C ALA A 54 -1.78 -4.84 -0.05
N LYS A 55 -2.87 -4.89 -0.83
CA LYS A 55 -3.71 -3.73 -1.13
C LYS A 55 -4.33 -3.13 0.13
N ARG A 56 -4.91 -3.98 0.98
CA ARG A 56 -5.47 -3.54 2.26
C ARG A 56 -4.44 -2.83 3.12
N LEU A 57 -3.25 -3.41 3.25
CA LEU A 57 -2.16 -2.79 4.00
C LEU A 57 -1.73 -1.44 3.42
N ALA A 58 -1.78 -1.26 2.10
CA ALA A 58 -1.49 0.02 1.46
C ALA A 58 -2.57 1.07 1.73
N SER A 59 -3.85 0.69 1.64
CA SER A 59 -4.99 1.57 1.95
C SER A 59 -5.03 1.97 3.43
N ASP A 60 -4.69 1.04 4.33
CA ASP A 60 -4.66 1.30 5.78
C ASP A 60 -3.50 2.24 6.19
N LEU A 61 -2.56 2.58 5.28
CA LEU A 61 -1.55 3.60 5.56
C LEU A 61 -2.20 4.99 5.67
N PRO A 62 -1.69 5.88 6.54
CA PRO A 62 -2.18 7.26 6.59
C PRO A 62 -2.07 7.93 5.22
N GLY A 63 -3.21 8.33 4.65
CA GLY A 63 -3.29 8.90 3.30
C GLY A 63 -3.26 7.87 2.16
N GLY A 64 -3.23 6.56 2.45
CA GLY A 64 -3.20 5.48 1.46
C GLY A 64 -4.44 5.40 0.57
N ASP A 65 -5.57 5.92 1.05
CA ASP A 65 -6.81 6.04 0.27
C ASP A 65 -6.85 7.29 -0.62
N LEU A 66 -5.91 8.21 -0.45
CA LEU A 66 -5.84 9.46 -1.19
C LEU A 66 -4.92 9.31 -2.41
N THR A 67 -5.33 9.90 -3.52
CA THR A 67 -4.43 10.12 -4.65
C THR A 67 -3.29 11.06 -4.25
N LEU A 68 -2.16 11.01 -4.97
CA LEU A 68 -1.03 11.91 -4.72
C LEU A 68 -1.46 13.39 -4.75
N GLY A 69 -2.31 13.78 -5.71
CA GLY A 69 -2.80 15.15 -5.80
C GLY A 69 -3.69 15.57 -4.61
N GLU A 70 -4.47 14.64 -4.04
CA GLU A 70 -5.24 14.91 -2.81
C GLU A 70 -4.32 15.01 -1.60
N GLN A 71 -3.27 14.19 -1.52
CA GLN A 71 -2.25 14.29 -0.48
C GLN A 71 -1.54 15.65 -0.53
N ASP A 72 -1.17 16.13 -1.73
CA ASP A 72 -0.55 17.45 -1.91
C ASP A 72 -1.45 18.59 -1.41
N GLN A 73 -2.76 18.50 -1.68
CA GLN A 73 -3.74 19.49 -1.20
C GLN A 73 -3.86 19.48 0.33
N VAL A 74 -3.89 18.29 0.94
CA VAL A 74 -3.91 18.14 2.41
C VAL A 74 -2.64 18.71 3.01
N ILE A 75 -1.47 18.45 2.41
CA ILE A 75 -0.20 19.02 2.83
C ILE A 75 -0.26 20.55 2.78
N ASP A 76 -0.61 21.15 1.64
CA ASP A 76 -0.71 22.62 1.49
C ASP A 76 -1.66 23.25 2.53
N MET A 77 -2.83 22.63 2.77
CA MET A 77 -3.76 23.07 3.80
C MET A 77 -3.12 23.02 5.20
N LEU A 78 -2.46 21.92 5.56
CA LEU A 78 -1.82 21.74 6.86
C LEU A 78 -0.65 22.72 7.06
N GLU A 79 0.11 23.00 6.02
CA GLU A 79 1.19 23.99 6.04
C GLU A 79 0.66 25.41 6.27
N ARG A 80 -0.40 25.80 5.56
CA ARG A 80 -1.07 27.11 5.78
C ARG A 80 -1.60 27.23 7.19
N LEU A 81 -2.19 26.18 7.75
CA LEU A 81 -2.68 26.16 9.14
C LEU A 81 -1.53 26.29 10.14
N ARG A 82 -0.43 25.56 9.94
CA ARG A 82 0.80 25.67 10.74
C ARG A 82 1.32 27.11 10.72
N ASP A 83 1.41 27.73 9.56
CA ASP A 83 2.02 29.04 9.40
C ASP A 83 1.11 30.15 9.95
N LYS A 84 -0.21 30.04 9.79
CA LYS A 84 -1.19 30.88 10.51
C LYS A 84 -1.05 30.74 12.03
N LYS A 85 -0.92 29.52 12.55
CA LYS A 85 -0.75 29.29 13.99
C LYS A 85 0.54 29.92 14.50
N LYS A 86 1.66 29.79 13.78
CA LYS A 86 2.93 30.47 14.11
C LYS A 86 2.75 31.99 14.15
N TRP A 87 2.05 32.56 13.17
CA TRP A 87 1.73 33.99 13.14
C TRP A 87 0.93 34.41 14.37
N VAL A 88 -0.16 33.71 14.67
CA VAL A 88 -1.04 34.01 15.83
C VAL A 88 -0.31 33.86 17.16
N VAL A 89 0.63 32.91 17.28
CA VAL A 89 1.42 32.71 18.52
C VAL A 89 2.54 33.74 18.67
N ASN A 90 3.15 34.21 17.56
CA ASN A 90 4.18 35.25 17.61
C ASN A 90 3.61 36.68 17.73
N PHE A 91 2.41 36.93 17.22
CA PHE A 91 1.74 38.24 17.30
C PHE A 91 1.60 38.80 18.72
N PRO A 92 1.16 38.03 19.74
CA PRO A 92 1.04 38.53 21.11
C PRO A 92 2.39 38.77 21.79
N ARG A 93 3.50 38.17 21.31
CA ARG A 93 4.84 38.42 21.86
C ARG A 93 5.47 39.72 21.37
N LEU A 94 5.12 40.17 20.16
CA LEU A 94 5.69 41.40 19.56
C LEU A 94 4.98 42.69 19.98
N ARG A 95 3.85 42.62 20.69
CA ARG A 95 3.14 43.78 21.26
C ARG A 95 3.48 44.08 22.72
N MET A 96 4.33 43.28 23.35
CA MET A 96 4.75 43.44 24.76
C MET A 96 6.26 43.70 24.91
N SER A 97 6.94 44.18 23.86
CA SER A 97 8.35 44.60 23.87
C SER A 97 8.45 45.99 23.27
#